data_AF-A0A8I1R0V9-F1
#
_entry.id   AF-A0A8I1R0V9-F1
#
_cell.length_a   1.000
_cell.length_b   1.000
_cell.length_c   1.000
_cell.angle_alpha   90.00
_cell.angle_beta   90.00
_cell.angle_gamma   90.00
#
_symmetry.space_group_name_H-M   'P 1'
#
loop_
_entity.id
_entity.type
_entity.pdbx_description
1 polymer ?
#
loop_
_entity_poly.entity_id
_entity_poly.type
_entity_poly.pdbx_seq_one_letter_code
_entity_poly.pdbx_strand_id
1 'polypeptide(L)'
;MKNKLSDLNDHLFAQLERLGEEGLTPDQIASEVKRAEAIVQVSGQIVSNAALQVKAASLMAEHGSKIGPYMPAIEGRGLKAIP
;
A
#
# COMPACT_ATOMS: atom_id res chain seq x y z
N MET A 1 1.19 15.53 0.16
CA MET A 1 1.98 14.43 -0.42
C MET A 1 1.03 13.34 -0.86
N LYS A 2 1.13 12.87 -2.11
CA LYS A 2 0.25 11.86 -2.74
C LYS A 2 0.73 10.42 -2.50
N ASN A 3 1.29 10.15 -1.33
CA ASN A 3 2.03 8.91 -1.06
C ASN A 3 1.48 8.22 0.21
N LYS A 4 0.17 8.22 0.40
CA LYS A 4 -0.49 7.58 1.56
C LYS A 4 -1.32 6.38 1.15
N LEU A 5 -1.59 5.49 2.10
CA LEU A 5 -2.54 4.37 1.93
C LEU A 5 -3.97 4.86 1.62
N SER A 6 -4.36 6.05 2.10
CA SER A 6 -5.64 6.65 1.72
C SER A 6 -5.69 6.94 0.23
N ASP A 7 -4.62 7.50 -0.34
CA ASP A 7 -4.54 7.84 -1.76
C ASP A 7 -4.61 6.58 -2.63
N LEU A 8 -4.02 5.47 -2.15
CA LEU A 8 -4.15 4.16 -2.81
C LEU A 8 -5.60 3.67 -2.87
N ASN A 9 -6.34 3.79 -1.76
CA ASN A 9 -7.75 3.41 -1.74
C ASN A 9 -8.56 4.27 -2.71
N ASP A 10 -8.34 5.58 -2.73
CA ASP A 10 -9.04 6.48 -3.66
C ASP A 10 -8.79 6.09 -5.13
N HIS A 11 -7.55 5.73 -5.47
CA HIS A 11 -7.21 5.26 -6.81
C HIS A 11 -7.88 3.92 -7.16
N LEU A 12 -7.99 3.00 -6.21
CA LEU A 12 -8.68 1.71 -6.40
C LEU A 12 -10.18 1.92 -6.64
N PHE A 13 -10.84 2.76 -5.84
CA PHE A 13 -12.25 3.09 -6.05
C PHE A 13 -12.49 3.79 -7.39
N ALA A 14 -11.63 4.75 -7.76
CA ALA A 14 -11.73 5.39 -9.07
C ALA A 14 -11.53 4.40 -10.23
N GLN A 15 -10.75 3.33 -10.06
CA GLN A 15 -10.62 2.28 -11.05
C GLN A 15 -11.88 1.41 -11.14
N LEU A 16 -12.52 1.11 -10.00
CA LEU A 16 -13.80 0.39 -9.97
C LEU A 16 -14.91 1.18 -10.68
N GLU A 17 -14.99 2.49 -10.45
CA GLU A 17 -15.96 3.36 -11.13
C GLU A 17 -15.75 3.36 -12.66
N ARG A 18 -14.50 3.52 -13.13
CA ARG A 18 -14.18 3.46 -14.56
C ARG A 18 -14.55 2.14 -15.21
N LEU A 19 -14.32 1.01 -14.54
CA LEU A 19 -14.69 -0.31 -15.06
C LEU A 19 -16.21 -0.51 -15.14
N GLY A 20 -16.98 0.19 -14.30
CA GLY A 20 -18.44 0.18 -14.30
C GLY A 20 -19.08 1.22 -15.22
N GLU A 21 -18.29 2.03 -15.93
CA GLU A 21 -18.81 3.09 -16.79
C GLU A 21 -19.60 2.51 -17.98
N GLU A 22 -20.84 2.96 -18.15
CA GLU A 22 -21.70 2.52 -19.23
C GLU A 22 -21.25 3.11 -20.58
N GLY A 23 -21.39 2.33 -21.65
CA GLY A 23 -21.07 2.80 -23.01
C GLY A 23 -19.60 2.67 -23.41
N LEU A 24 -18.75 2.04 -22.58
CA LEU A 24 -17.39 1.70 -22.99
C LEU A 24 -17.38 0.72 -24.16
N THR A 25 -16.51 1.00 -25.13
CA THR A 25 -16.22 0.07 -26.22
C THR A 25 -15.39 -1.12 -25.72
N PRO A 26 -15.39 -2.26 -26.43
CA PRO A 26 -14.56 -3.41 -26.07
C PRO A 26 -13.08 -3.09 -25.86
N ASP A 27 -12.51 -2.21 -26.70
CA ASP A 27 -11.10 -1.81 -26.60
C ASP A 27 -10.84 -0.95 -25.34
N GLN A 28 -11.78 -0.08 -24.97
CA GLN A 28 -11.68 0.71 -23.74
C GLN A 28 -11.78 -0.18 -22.50
N ILE A 29 -12.68 -1.16 -22.51
CA ILE A 29 -12.77 -2.17 -21.43
C ILE A 29 -11.44 -2.90 -21.29
N ALA A 30 -10.86 -3.37 -22.41
CA ALA A 30 -9.56 -4.06 -22.39
C ALA A 30 -8.44 -3.17 -21.82
N SER A 31 -8.42 -1.88 -22.15
CA SER A 31 -7.48 -0.90 -21.59
C SER A 31 -7.67 -0.72 -20.08
N GLU A 32 -8.90 -0.58 -19.61
CA GLU A 32 -9.19 -0.39 -18.18
C GLU A 32 -8.93 -1.67 -17.36
N VAL A 33 -9.13 -2.86 -17.93
CA VAL A 33 -8.72 -4.13 -17.30
C VAL A 33 -7.19 -4.15 -17.12
N LYS A 34 -6.42 -3.85 -18.17
CA LYS A 34 -4.95 -3.81 -18.09
C LYS A 34 -4.45 -2.76 -17.08
N ARG A 35 -5.12 -1.61 -17.01
CA ARG A 35 -4.84 -0.57 -16.02
C ARG A 35 -5.12 -1.07 -14.60
N ALA A 36 -6.25 -1.73 -14.40
CA ALA A 36 -6.62 -2.30 -13.10
C ALA A 36 -5.61 -3.36 -12.62
N GLU A 37 -5.17 -4.26 -13.51
CA GLU A 37 -4.14 -5.25 -13.21
C GLU A 37 -2.83 -4.59 -12.74
N ALA A 38 -2.38 -3.55 -13.44
CA ALA A 38 -1.18 -2.81 -13.08
C ALA A 38 -1.33 -2.11 -11.72
N ILE A 39 -2.49 -1.51 -11.45
CA ILE A 39 -2.79 -0.89 -10.15
C ILE A 39 -2.77 -1.95 -9.04
N VAL A 40 -3.40 -3.11 -9.24
CA VAL A 40 -3.43 -4.19 -8.24
C VAL A 40 -2.02 -4.68 -7.91
N GLN A 41 -1.15 -4.87 -8.91
CA GLN A 41 0.24 -5.29 -8.69
C GLN A 41 1.02 -4.30 -7.83
N VAL A 42 0.96 -3.01 -8.15
CA VAL A 42 1.66 -1.96 -7.38
C VAL A 42 1.05 -1.82 -5.98
N SER A 43 -0.28 -1.88 -5.88
CA SER A 43 -1.02 -1.84 -4.60
C SER A 43 -0.60 -2.98 -3.67
N GLY A 44 -0.40 -4.18 -4.22
CA GLY A 44 0.10 -5.33 -3.47
C GLY A 44 1.43 -5.03 -2.78
N GLN A 45 2.38 -4.42 -3.49
CA GLN A 45 3.68 -4.06 -2.91
C GLN A 45 3.57 -3.01 -1.81
N ILE A 46 2.69 -2.02 -1.99
CA ILE A 46 2.43 -0.99 -0.97
C ILE A 46 1.87 -1.62 0.30
N VAL A 47 0.88 -2.50 0.17
CA VAL A 47 0.27 -3.21 1.31
C VAL A 47 1.27 -4.14 1.99
N SER A 48 2.09 -4.88 1.24
CA SER A 48 3.16 -5.71 1.80
C SER A 48 4.17 -4.90 2.61
N ASN A 49 4.55 -3.71 2.12
CA ASN A 49 5.43 -2.80 2.87
C ASN A 49 4.76 -2.29 4.15
N ALA A 50 3.47 -1.92 4.10
CA ALA A 50 2.72 -1.51 5.29
C ALA A 50 2.59 -2.65 6.31
N ALA A 51 2.36 -3.88 5.87
CA ALA A 51 2.32 -5.06 6.74
C ALA A 51 3.69 -5.31 7.41
N LEU A 52 4.80 -5.08 6.69
CA LEU A 52 6.14 -5.16 7.25
C LEU A 52 6.36 -4.09 8.34
N GLN A 53 5.85 -2.88 8.16
CA GLN A 53 5.89 -1.82 9.18
C GLN A 53 5.12 -2.20 10.45
N VAL A 54 3.92 -2.77 10.30
CA VAL A 54 3.12 -3.23 11.45
C VAL A 54 3.85 -4.35 12.18
N LYS A 55 4.38 -5.34 11.46
CA LYS A 55 5.16 -6.43 12.06
C LYS A 55 6.39 -5.90 12.81
N ALA A 56 7.06 -4.91 12.23
CA ALA A 56 8.18 -4.24 12.88
C ALA A 56 7.76 -3.56 14.20
N ALA A 57 6.65 -2.83 14.19
CA ALA A 57 6.10 -2.20 15.38
C ALA A 57 5.71 -3.23 16.46
N SER A 58 5.08 -4.34 16.08
CA SER A 58 4.74 -5.44 17.01
C SER A 58 5.97 -6.05 17.67
N LEU A 59 7.01 -6.36 16.88
CA LEU A 59 8.26 -6.89 17.44
C LEU A 59 8.89 -5.90 18.43
N MET A 60 8.87 -4.60 18.13
CA MET A 60 9.40 -3.57 19.05
C MET A 60 8.59 -3.50 20.34
N ALA A 61 7.28 -3.66 20.27
CA ALA A 61 6.42 -3.70 21.45
C ALA A 61 6.69 -4.93 22.32
N GLU A 62 6.96 -6.09 21.70
CA GLU A 62 7.21 -7.36 22.41
C GLU A 62 8.61 -7.45 23.03
N HIS A 63 9.64 -6.95 22.34
CA HIS A 63 11.04 -7.14 22.74
C HIS A 63 11.74 -5.85 23.19
N GLY A 64 11.08 -4.71 23.05
CA GLY A 64 11.63 -3.40 23.38
C GLY A 64 12.83 -3.02 22.52
N SER A 65 13.68 -2.15 23.05
CA SER A 65 14.81 -1.55 22.32
C SER A 65 15.90 -2.54 21.87
N LYS A 66 15.87 -3.79 22.40
CA LYS A 66 16.90 -4.81 22.14
C LYS A 66 16.94 -5.26 20.68
N ILE A 67 15.82 -5.20 19.98
CA ILE A 67 15.75 -5.62 18.59
C ILE A 67 16.06 -4.49 17.61
N GLY A 68 16.10 -3.23 18.07
CA GLY A 68 16.31 -2.04 17.24
C GLY A 68 17.49 -2.16 16.26
N PRO A 69 18.66 -2.68 16.66
CA PRO A 69 19.81 -2.87 15.76
C PRO A 69 19.56 -3.87 14.62
N TYR A 70 18.59 -4.76 14.75
CA TYR A 70 18.24 -5.80 13.78
C TYR A 70 17.00 -5.44 12.94
N MET A 71 16.36 -4.29 13.21
CA MET A 71 15.17 -3.88 12.48
C MET A 71 15.53 -3.35 11.09
N PRO A 72 14.78 -3.73 10.04
CA PRO A 72 14.96 -3.13 8.73
C PRO A 72 14.65 -1.63 8.81
N ALA A 73 15.39 -0.82 8.06
CA ALA A 73 15.09 0.59 7.90
C ALA A 73 13.82 0.72 7.06
N ILE A 74 12.69 1.04 7.70
CA ILE A 74 11.42 1.27 6.99
C ILE A 74 11.11 2.77 6.98
N GLU A 75 10.73 3.30 5.82
CA GLU A 75 10.40 4.72 5.65
C GLU A 75 9.18 5.13 6.48
N GLY A 76 9.30 6.27 7.16
CA GLY A 76 8.20 6.91 7.89
C GLY A 76 8.37 6.85 9.39
N ARG A 77 9.16 7.80 9.93
CA ARG A 77 9.55 7.94 11.34
C ARG A 77 10.31 6.72 11.86
N GLY A 78 11.61 6.92 12.07
CA GLY A 78 12.38 6.05 12.95
C GLY A 78 11.53 5.75 14.18
N LEU A 79 11.42 4.46 14.50
CA LEU A 79 10.80 3.94 15.71
C LEU A 79 11.55 4.58 16.88
N LYS A 80 11.24 5.84 17.21
CA LYS A 80 11.70 6.46 18.44
C LYS A 80 11.11 5.56 19.50
N ALA A 81 12.00 4.93 20.27
CA ALA A 81 11.63 4.20 21.45
C ALA A 81 10.57 5.03 22.18
N ILE A 82 9.38 4.45 22.34
CA ILE A 82 8.37 5.01 23.23
C ILE A 82 9.07 5.01 24.60
N PRO A 83 9.22 6.19 25.26
CA PRO A 83 9.86 6.25 26.57
C PRO A 83 9.11 5.42 27.61
#